data_AF-S7VRH4-F1
#
_entry.id   AF-S7VRH4-F1
#
_cell.length_a   1.000
_cell.length_b   1.000
_cell.length_c   1.000
_cell.angle_alpha   90.00
_cell.angle_beta   90.00
_cell.angle_gamma   90.00
#
_symmetry.space_group_name_H-M   'P 1'
#
loop_
_entity.id
_entity.type
_entity.pdbx_description
1 polymer ?
#
loop_
_entity_poly.entity_id
_entity_poly.type
_entity_poly.pdbx_seq_one_letter_code
_entity_poly.pdbx_strand_id
1 'polypeptide(L)'
;MIDGLSTEINLLEVELKKEADQIEINYNDYNKLLDKLDFKKSKLREIRIQKPQAVRITKKQEEEYTSYQKKYFAADSKVRDIVALVDKTRERINLENLKLEFNDKFRSHIKYIEKQFSDFQSVSKTSFNRINDLLGEEKETQTDSFINQSEPHKVTESDSKKDISSKIIGLSSLIEEHKKEIENSFEGFIKHISNLQIDVDDDFLRGWYQEQNENLEKRLGDYEELAQLGMAIEIIDHQFNVMYSQMNDAVNEIKTYSRQNPGIEFSFKQLENAFQHLEGNYKLLKPLYRTSRRTREVITGYQIEKYIREFFENEFKRYKIEFIVNDPFREYEFFSFDSIVKPVF
;
A
#
# COMPACT_ATOMS: atom_id res chain seq x y z
N MET A 1 -40.57 0.13 -4.13
CA MET A 1 -40.31 -1.32 -4.18
C MET A 1 -41.02 -2.10 -3.09
N ILE A 2 -40.80 -1.80 -1.80
CA ILE A 2 -41.47 -2.53 -0.69
C ILE A 2 -42.98 -2.38 -0.70
N ASP A 3 -43.51 -1.17 -0.95
CA ASP A 3 -44.95 -0.94 -0.92
C ASP A 3 -45.69 -1.76 -2.01
N GLY A 4 -45.07 -1.98 -3.17
CA GLY A 4 -45.60 -2.86 -4.25
C GLY A 4 -45.49 -4.35 -3.93
N LEU A 5 -44.40 -4.77 -3.28
CA LEU A 5 -44.23 -6.14 -2.78
C LEU A 5 -45.24 -6.45 -1.66
N SER A 6 -45.55 -5.47 -0.80
CA SER A 6 -46.52 -5.63 0.29
C SER A 6 -47.95 -5.77 -0.22
N THR A 7 -48.35 -5.04 -1.27
CA THR A 7 -49.67 -5.23 -1.91
C THR A 7 -49.78 -6.57 -2.63
N GLU A 8 -48.73 -7.03 -3.30
CA GLU A 8 -48.70 -8.35 -3.92
C GLU A 8 -48.76 -9.49 -2.90
N ILE A 9 -48.09 -9.34 -1.74
CA ILE A 9 -48.17 -10.28 -0.62
C ILE A 9 -49.60 -10.33 -0.03
N ASN A 10 -50.29 -9.18 0.07
CA ASN A 10 -51.68 -9.17 0.54
C ASN A 10 -52.64 -9.86 -0.44
N LEU A 11 -52.44 -9.69 -1.75
CA LEU A 11 -53.25 -10.37 -2.76
C LEU A 11 -53.04 -11.89 -2.71
N LEU A 12 -51.78 -12.31 -2.55
CA LEU A 12 -51.42 -13.72 -2.34
C LEU A 12 -52.04 -14.31 -1.07
N GLU A 13 -52.11 -13.55 0.02
CA GLU A 13 -52.77 -14.00 1.26
C GLU A 13 -54.27 -14.28 1.04
N VAL A 14 -54.95 -13.40 0.30
CA VAL A 14 -56.39 -13.55 0.02
C VAL A 14 -56.65 -14.75 -0.91
N GLU A 15 -55.81 -14.94 -1.93
CA GLU A 15 -55.89 -16.10 -2.83
C GLU A 15 -55.58 -17.41 -2.11
N LEU A 16 -54.53 -17.43 -1.27
CA LEU A 16 -54.18 -18.61 -0.46
C LEU A 16 -55.27 -18.97 0.54
N LYS A 17 -55.92 -18.00 1.19
CA LYS A 17 -57.07 -18.27 2.08
C LYS A 17 -58.23 -18.90 1.32
N LYS A 18 -58.55 -18.40 0.13
CA LYS A 18 -59.67 -18.87 -0.68
C LYS A 18 -59.44 -20.29 -1.22
N GLU A 19 -58.23 -20.56 -1.71
CA GLU A 19 -57.85 -21.90 -2.16
C GLU A 19 -57.67 -22.87 -1.00
N ALA A 20 -57.19 -22.40 0.17
CA ALA A 20 -57.06 -23.25 1.37
C ALA A 20 -58.39 -23.84 1.86
N ASP A 21 -59.50 -23.11 1.67
CA ASP A 21 -60.84 -23.60 1.97
C ASP A 21 -61.38 -24.58 0.90
N GLN A 22 -60.73 -24.69 -0.27
CA GLN A 22 -61.11 -25.54 -1.41
C GLN A 22 -60.14 -26.70 -1.67
N ILE A 23 -59.17 -26.94 -0.78
CA ILE A 23 -58.02 -27.84 -0.97
C ILE A 23 -58.37 -29.31 -1.26
N GLU A 24 -59.55 -29.79 -0.86
CA GLU A 24 -60.00 -31.13 -1.26
C GLU A 24 -60.12 -31.29 -2.78
N ILE A 25 -60.18 -30.20 -3.54
CA ILE A 25 -60.47 -30.20 -4.98
C ILE A 25 -59.25 -29.78 -5.84
N ASN A 26 -58.31 -28.96 -5.35
CA ASN A 26 -57.27 -28.37 -6.22
C ASN A 26 -55.86 -28.17 -5.61
N TYR A 27 -55.21 -29.29 -5.26
CA TYR A 27 -53.85 -29.31 -4.70
C TYR A 27 -52.77 -28.67 -5.61
N ASN A 28 -52.94 -28.76 -6.94
CA ASN A 28 -51.97 -28.19 -7.90
C ASN A 28 -51.94 -26.65 -7.88
N ASP A 29 -53.09 -26.00 -7.71
CA ASP A 29 -53.13 -24.54 -7.67
C ASP A 29 -52.68 -23.99 -6.30
N TYR A 30 -52.92 -24.74 -5.22
CA TYR A 30 -52.30 -24.48 -3.92
C TYR A 30 -50.77 -24.52 -3.98
N ASN A 31 -50.17 -25.53 -4.62
CA ASN A 31 -48.71 -25.62 -4.78
C ASN A 31 -48.12 -24.46 -5.60
N LYS A 32 -48.78 -24.02 -6.67
CA LYS A 32 -48.34 -22.83 -7.44
C LYS A 32 -48.37 -21.55 -6.59
N LEU A 33 -49.33 -21.43 -5.68
CA LEU A 33 -49.41 -20.29 -4.76
C LEU A 33 -48.31 -20.36 -3.69
N LEU A 34 -47.95 -21.56 -3.23
CA LEU A 34 -46.79 -21.77 -2.34
C LEU A 34 -45.47 -21.39 -3.03
N ASP A 35 -45.28 -21.78 -4.29
CA ASP A 35 -44.08 -21.40 -5.06
C ASP A 35 -43.96 -19.87 -5.21
N LYS A 36 -45.09 -19.19 -5.47
CA LYS A 36 -45.14 -17.72 -5.51
C LYS A 36 -44.83 -17.10 -4.15
N LEU A 37 -45.32 -17.68 -3.06
CA LEU A 37 -45.02 -17.23 -1.70
C LEU A 37 -43.51 -17.35 -1.41
N ASP A 38 -42.91 -18.50 -1.71
CA ASP A 38 -41.48 -18.75 -1.49
C ASP A 38 -40.60 -17.83 -2.36
N PHE A 39 -41.01 -17.51 -3.58
CA PHE A 39 -40.36 -16.51 -4.43
C PHE A 39 -40.43 -15.10 -3.83
N LYS A 40 -41.61 -14.66 -3.37
CA LYS A 40 -41.78 -13.33 -2.75
C LYS A 40 -41.04 -13.22 -1.42
N LYS A 41 -41.00 -14.30 -0.63
CA LYS A 41 -40.21 -14.41 0.60
C LYS A 41 -38.71 -14.30 0.32
N SER A 42 -38.21 -14.92 -0.75
CA SER A 42 -36.81 -14.80 -1.17
C SER A 42 -36.47 -13.36 -1.58
N LYS A 43 -37.33 -12.71 -2.38
CA LYS A 43 -37.18 -11.29 -2.70
C LYS A 43 -37.21 -10.38 -1.47
N LEU A 44 -38.08 -10.67 -0.49
CA LEU A 44 -38.10 -9.92 0.76
C LEU A 44 -36.77 -10.06 1.53
N ARG A 45 -36.12 -11.23 1.48
CA ARG A 45 -34.81 -11.42 2.11
C ARG A 45 -33.69 -10.68 1.39
N GLU A 46 -33.69 -10.65 0.06
CA GLU A 46 -32.69 -9.94 -0.75
C GLU A 46 -32.66 -8.43 -0.48
N ILE A 47 -33.81 -7.82 -0.23
CA ILE A 47 -33.91 -6.38 0.04
C ILE A 47 -33.63 -6.09 1.54
N ARG A 48 -33.17 -7.05 2.34
CA ARG A 48 -32.85 -6.80 3.76
C ARG A 48 -31.59 -5.94 3.87
N ILE A 49 -31.75 -4.68 4.29
CA ILE A 49 -30.63 -3.77 4.52
C ILE A 49 -30.08 -3.99 5.94
N GLN A 50 -28.83 -4.43 6.03
CA GLN A 50 -28.09 -4.47 7.30
C GLN A 50 -27.36 -3.14 7.54
N LYS A 51 -27.31 -2.69 8.79
CA LYS A 51 -26.61 -1.45 9.16
C LYS A 51 -25.09 -1.66 8.98
N PRO A 52 -24.38 -0.83 8.21
CA PRO A 52 -22.92 -0.87 8.16
C PRO A 52 -22.37 -0.55 9.55
N GLN A 53 -21.55 -1.42 10.13
CA GLN A 53 -21.01 -1.23 11.47
C GLN A 53 -20.01 -0.05 11.56
N ALA A 54 -19.44 0.39 10.44
CA ALA A 54 -18.33 1.34 10.39
C ALA A 54 -18.69 2.79 9.96
N VAL A 55 -19.93 3.06 9.53
CA VAL A 55 -20.29 4.38 8.94
C VAL A 55 -21.17 5.17 9.90
N ARG A 56 -20.73 6.38 10.29
CA ARG A 56 -21.59 7.35 10.99
C ARG A 56 -22.63 7.90 10.02
N ILE A 57 -23.85 7.38 10.12
CA ILE A 57 -25.00 7.80 9.31
C ILE A 57 -25.51 9.16 9.79
N THR A 58 -25.88 10.05 8.88
CA THR A 58 -26.48 11.35 9.24
C THR A 58 -27.86 11.16 9.86
N LYS A 59 -28.33 12.05 10.75
CA LYS A 59 -29.67 11.96 11.40
C LYS A 59 -30.82 11.71 10.40
N LYS A 60 -30.78 12.33 9.23
CA LYS A 60 -31.77 12.14 8.15
C LYS A 60 -31.77 10.71 7.58
N GLN A 61 -30.60 10.11 7.42
CA GLN A 61 -30.45 8.73 6.94
C GLN A 61 -30.85 7.70 8.01
N GLU A 62 -30.72 8.04 9.30
CA GLU A 62 -31.19 7.22 10.42
C GLU A 62 -32.72 7.18 10.50
N GLU A 63 -33.38 8.32 10.25
CA GLU A 63 -34.84 8.40 10.11
C GLU A 63 -35.36 7.64 8.89
N GLU A 64 -34.71 7.78 7.73
CA GLU A 64 -35.04 7.02 6.51
C GLU A 64 -34.85 5.50 6.71
N TYR A 65 -33.77 5.08 7.38
CA TYR A 65 -33.53 3.68 7.74
C TYR A 65 -34.58 3.13 8.70
N THR A 66 -34.98 3.92 9.71
CA THR A 66 -36.02 3.52 10.67
C THR A 66 -37.39 3.37 9.99
N SER A 67 -37.74 4.28 9.08
CA SER A 67 -38.96 4.20 8.27
C SER A 67 -38.95 2.96 7.37
N TYR A 68 -37.81 2.69 6.75
CA TYR A 68 -37.58 1.49 5.94
C TYR A 68 -37.73 0.20 6.74
N GLN A 69 -37.11 0.11 7.92
CA GLN A 69 -37.22 -1.04 8.81
C GLN A 69 -38.68 -1.31 9.21
N LYS A 70 -39.46 -0.28 9.56
CA LYS A 70 -40.87 -0.44 9.91
C LYS A 70 -41.67 -1.05 8.74
N LYS A 71 -41.46 -0.58 7.51
CA LYS A 71 -42.11 -1.14 6.31
C LYS A 71 -41.68 -2.58 6.04
N TYR A 72 -40.40 -2.89 6.25
CA TYR A 72 -39.86 -4.24 6.12
C TYR A 72 -40.49 -5.21 7.13
N PHE A 73 -40.51 -4.83 8.41
CA PHE A 73 -41.09 -5.65 9.48
C PHE A 73 -42.59 -5.87 9.29
N ALA A 74 -43.33 -4.86 8.81
CA ALA A 74 -44.75 -5.01 8.49
C ALA A 74 -44.99 -6.04 7.37
N ALA A 75 -44.13 -6.07 6.35
CA ALA A 75 -44.19 -7.09 5.30
C ALA A 75 -43.73 -8.48 5.78
N ASP A 76 -42.69 -8.56 6.63
CA ASP A 76 -42.25 -9.82 7.25
C ASP A 76 -43.32 -10.44 8.14
N SER A 77 -44.02 -9.62 8.94
CA SER A 77 -45.13 -10.08 9.78
C SER A 77 -46.23 -10.74 8.95
N LYS A 78 -46.61 -10.15 7.82
CA LYS A 78 -47.62 -10.71 6.92
C LYS A 78 -47.19 -12.03 6.29
N VAL A 79 -45.92 -12.14 5.91
CA VAL A 79 -45.36 -13.42 5.43
C VAL A 79 -45.45 -14.49 6.52
N ARG A 80 -45.22 -14.14 7.80
CA ARG A 80 -45.39 -15.07 8.92
C ARG A 80 -46.84 -15.50 9.10
N ASP A 81 -47.79 -14.58 8.98
CA ASP A 81 -49.23 -14.89 9.08
C ASP A 81 -49.67 -15.85 7.98
N ILE A 82 -49.17 -15.66 6.75
CA ILE A 82 -49.42 -16.58 5.62
C ILE A 82 -48.78 -17.95 5.88
N VAL A 83 -47.55 -18.01 6.42
CA VAL A 83 -46.89 -19.28 6.75
C VAL A 83 -47.68 -20.02 7.84
N ALA A 84 -48.17 -19.34 8.87
CA ALA A 84 -49.00 -19.93 9.90
C ALA A 84 -50.32 -20.48 9.37
N LEU A 85 -50.91 -19.81 8.37
CA LEU A 85 -52.07 -20.30 7.64
C LEU A 85 -51.72 -21.59 6.86
N VAL A 86 -50.61 -21.58 6.11
CA VAL A 86 -50.12 -22.74 5.35
C VAL A 86 -49.89 -23.94 6.27
N ASP A 87 -49.34 -23.74 7.47
CA ASP A 87 -49.12 -24.81 8.44
C ASP A 87 -50.43 -25.40 8.97
N LYS A 88 -51.43 -24.57 9.29
CA LYS A 88 -52.79 -25.05 9.64
C LYS A 88 -53.45 -25.82 8.50
N THR A 89 -53.17 -25.40 7.28
CA THR A 89 -53.70 -26.04 6.08
C THR A 89 -53.05 -27.40 5.83
N ARG A 90 -51.76 -27.57 6.14
CA ARG A 90 -51.05 -28.87 6.07
C ARG A 90 -51.65 -29.93 6.97
N GLU A 91 -52.22 -29.56 8.12
CA GLU A 91 -52.91 -30.49 9.02
C GLU A 91 -54.17 -31.12 8.37
N ARG A 92 -54.72 -30.50 7.33
CA ARG A 92 -55.90 -30.96 6.59
C ARG A 92 -55.54 -31.72 5.31
N ILE A 93 -54.27 -31.78 4.93
CA ILE A 93 -53.79 -32.41 3.69
C ILE A 93 -53.44 -33.89 3.95
N ASN A 94 -53.69 -34.76 2.97
CA ASN A 94 -53.36 -36.17 3.07
C ASN A 94 -51.83 -36.43 3.04
N LEU A 95 -51.42 -37.60 3.53
CA LEU A 95 -50.01 -37.94 3.75
C LEU A 95 -49.21 -38.09 2.43
N GLU A 96 -49.87 -38.45 1.32
CA GLU A 96 -49.24 -38.54 -0.01
C GLU A 96 -48.93 -37.15 -0.59
N ASN A 97 -49.86 -36.20 -0.48
CA ASN A 97 -49.65 -34.82 -0.92
C ASN A 97 -48.56 -34.14 -0.09
N LEU A 98 -48.51 -34.34 1.23
CA LEU A 98 -47.41 -33.84 2.06
C LEU A 98 -46.03 -34.36 1.64
N LYS A 99 -45.93 -35.63 1.21
CA LYS A 99 -44.68 -36.19 0.66
C LYS A 99 -44.28 -35.57 -0.67
N LEU A 100 -45.26 -35.25 -1.53
CA LEU A 100 -45.01 -34.55 -2.79
C LEU A 100 -44.51 -33.12 -2.52
N GLU A 101 -45.17 -32.36 -1.63
CA GLU A 101 -44.73 -31.01 -1.23
C GLU A 101 -43.30 -31.03 -0.68
N PHE A 102 -42.96 -32.01 0.17
CA PHE A 102 -41.61 -32.16 0.71
C PHE A 102 -40.57 -32.38 -0.39
N ASN A 103 -40.82 -33.31 -1.32
CA ASN A 103 -39.88 -33.61 -2.40
C ASN A 103 -39.67 -32.43 -3.36
N ASP A 104 -40.75 -31.70 -3.67
CA ASP A 104 -40.68 -30.52 -4.52
C ASP A 104 -39.90 -29.38 -3.84
N LYS A 105 -40.09 -29.18 -2.53
CA LYS A 105 -39.29 -28.24 -1.74
C LYS A 105 -37.83 -28.65 -1.64
N PHE A 106 -37.58 -29.93 -1.37
CA PHE A 106 -36.22 -30.46 -1.29
C PHE A 106 -35.45 -30.23 -2.60
N ARG A 107 -36.06 -30.56 -3.74
CA ARG A 107 -35.47 -30.31 -5.07
C ARG A 107 -35.27 -28.82 -5.35
N SER A 108 -36.24 -27.99 -4.97
CA SER A 108 -36.15 -26.54 -5.14
C SER A 108 -35.04 -25.92 -4.29
N HIS A 109 -34.84 -26.41 -3.06
CA HIS A 109 -33.74 -25.97 -2.20
C HIS A 109 -32.37 -26.39 -2.73
N ILE A 110 -32.24 -27.62 -3.26
CA ILE A 110 -31.00 -28.04 -3.93
C ILE A 110 -30.68 -27.14 -5.11
N LYS A 111 -31.66 -26.92 -6.02
CA LYS A 111 -31.48 -26.04 -7.18
C LYS A 111 -31.12 -24.61 -6.78
N TYR A 112 -31.70 -24.10 -5.69
CA TYR A 112 -31.37 -22.78 -5.17
C TYR A 112 -29.90 -22.72 -4.71
N ILE A 113 -29.44 -23.72 -3.94
CA ILE A 113 -28.05 -23.81 -3.48
C ILE A 113 -27.10 -23.90 -4.68
N GLU A 114 -27.36 -24.82 -5.62
CA GLU A 114 -26.57 -24.97 -6.85
C GLU A 114 -26.48 -23.67 -7.64
N LYS A 115 -27.60 -22.96 -7.78
CA LYS A 115 -27.63 -21.66 -8.45
C LYS A 115 -26.78 -20.62 -7.72
N GLN A 116 -26.91 -20.50 -6.39
CA GLN A 116 -26.10 -19.56 -5.61
C GLN A 116 -24.60 -19.82 -5.77
N PHE A 117 -24.18 -21.09 -5.70
CA PHE A 117 -22.78 -21.45 -5.91
C PHE A 117 -22.31 -21.18 -7.34
N SER A 118 -23.15 -21.44 -8.34
CA SER A 118 -22.87 -21.11 -9.75
C SER A 118 -22.70 -19.60 -9.95
N ASP A 119 -23.58 -18.80 -9.33
CA ASP A 119 -23.50 -17.33 -9.37
C ASP A 119 -22.19 -16.86 -8.72
N PHE A 120 -21.82 -17.37 -7.54
CA PHE A 120 -20.54 -17.05 -6.88
C PHE A 120 -19.32 -17.49 -7.71
N GLN A 121 -19.37 -18.67 -8.32
CA GLN A 121 -18.31 -19.14 -9.22
C GLN A 121 -18.15 -18.23 -10.44
N SER A 122 -19.26 -17.75 -11.02
CA SER A 122 -19.24 -16.84 -12.16
C SER A 122 -18.58 -15.51 -11.79
N VAL A 123 -18.96 -14.92 -10.66
CA VAL A 123 -18.40 -13.65 -10.14
C VAL A 123 -16.92 -13.80 -9.82
N SER A 124 -16.54 -14.90 -9.15
CA SER A 124 -15.15 -15.21 -8.84
C SER A 124 -14.31 -15.33 -10.11
N LYS A 125 -14.78 -16.10 -11.09
CA LYS A 125 -14.10 -16.26 -12.39
C LYS A 125 -13.92 -14.93 -13.12
N THR A 126 -14.95 -14.10 -13.18
CA THR A 126 -14.85 -12.77 -13.80
C THR A 126 -13.85 -11.88 -13.06
N SER A 127 -13.82 -11.95 -11.73
CA SER A 127 -12.90 -11.16 -10.90
C SER A 127 -11.45 -11.59 -11.10
N PHE A 128 -11.17 -12.89 -11.14
CA PHE A 128 -9.84 -13.43 -11.42
C PHE A 128 -9.39 -13.12 -12.86
N ASN A 129 -10.29 -13.21 -13.84
CA ASN A 129 -9.99 -12.80 -15.21
C ASN A 129 -9.60 -11.32 -15.26
N ARG A 130 -10.36 -10.44 -14.60
CA ARG A 130 -10.01 -9.01 -14.52
C ARG A 130 -8.64 -8.78 -13.89
N ILE A 131 -8.30 -9.50 -12.81
CA ILE A 131 -6.98 -9.42 -12.18
C ILE A 131 -5.89 -9.86 -13.17
N ASN A 132 -6.13 -10.95 -13.91
CA ASN A 132 -5.19 -11.45 -14.90
C ASN A 132 -5.00 -10.45 -16.06
N ASP A 133 -6.06 -9.78 -16.50
CA ASP A 133 -5.99 -8.74 -17.53
C ASP A 133 -5.16 -7.54 -17.04
N LEU A 134 -5.38 -7.08 -15.80
CA LEU A 134 -4.58 -6.00 -15.18
C LEU A 134 -3.09 -6.38 -15.06
N LEU A 135 -2.78 -7.63 -14.71
CA LEU A 135 -1.39 -8.12 -14.72
C LEU A 135 -0.79 -8.11 -16.14
N GLY A 136 -1.61 -8.37 -17.16
CA GLY A 136 -1.21 -8.24 -18.56
C GLY A 136 -0.90 -6.80 -18.96
N GLU A 137 -1.78 -5.86 -18.62
CA GLU A 137 -1.58 -4.42 -18.87
C GLU A 137 -0.35 -3.87 -18.16
N GLU A 138 -0.11 -4.29 -16.90
CA GLU A 138 1.09 -3.89 -16.17
C GLU A 138 2.34 -4.45 -16.85
N LYS A 139 2.33 -5.73 -17.26
CA LYS A 139 3.47 -6.33 -17.98
C LYS A 139 3.81 -5.50 -19.22
N GLU A 140 2.81 -5.09 -20.00
CA GLU A 140 3.02 -4.24 -21.17
C GLU A 140 3.63 -2.89 -20.77
N THR A 141 3.07 -2.24 -19.75
CA THR A 141 3.57 -0.95 -19.22
C THR A 141 5.02 -1.03 -18.75
N GLN A 142 5.39 -2.07 -18.01
CA GLN A 142 6.76 -2.28 -17.52
C GLN A 142 7.72 -2.60 -18.68
N THR A 143 7.27 -3.38 -19.66
CA THR A 143 8.04 -3.68 -20.86
C THR A 143 8.31 -2.42 -21.68
N ASP A 144 7.30 -1.57 -21.89
CA ASP A 144 7.44 -0.31 -22.61
C ASP A 144 8.32 0.70 -21.86
N SER A 145 8.20 0.76 -20.53
CA SER A 145 9.06 1.57 -19.67
C SER A 145 10.53 1.15 -19.83
N PHE A 146 10.81 -0.15 -19.77
CA PHE A 146 12.15 -0.68 -20.00
C PHE A 146 12.67 -0.34 -21.41
N ILE A 147 11.85 -0.54 -22.45
CA ILE A 147 12.22 -0.21 -23.84
C ILE A 147 12.60 1.27 -23.96
N ASN A 148 11.76 2.17 -23.44
CA ASN A 148 12.01 3.61 -23.49
C ASN A 148 13.28 4.01 -22.74
N GLN A 149 13.52 3.44 -21.56
CA GLN A 149 14.72 3.73 -20.77
C GLN A 149 15.98 3.06 -21.37
N SER A 150 15.82 2.04 -22.20
CA SER A 150 16.91 1.39 -22.94
C SER A 150 17.33 2.13 -24.23
N GLU A 151 16.51 3.06 -24.75
CA GLU A 151 16.80 3.86 -25.95
C GLU A 151 18.20 4.51 -25.95
N PRO A 152 18.67 5.16 -24.87
CA PRO A 152 20.01 5.76 -24.80
C PRO A 152 21.15 4.74 -24.91
N HIS A 153 20.86 3.46 -24.68
CA HIS A 153 21.81 2.36 -24.70
C HIS A 153 21.78 1.58 -26.04
N LYS A 154 21.01 2.04 -27.04
CA LYS A 154 21.03 1.44 -28.38
C LYS A 154 22.41 1.56 -29.04
N VAL A 155 22.81 0.49 -29.71
CA VAL A 155 24.07 0.44 -30.45
C VAL A 155 23.90 1.15 -31.80
N THR A 156 24.87 1.96 -32.17
CA THR A 156 24.96 2.68 -33.45
C THR A 156 26.21 2.26 -34.21
N GLU A 157 26.22 2.44 -35.54
CA GLU A 157 27.35 2.04 -36.40
C GLU A 157 28.68 2.75 -36.07
N SER A 158 28.63 3.86 -35.32
CA SER A 158 29.78 4.63 -34.86
C SER A 158 30.36 4.19 -33.51
N ASP A 159 29.75 3.24 -32.81
CA ASP A 159 30.18 2.86 -31.46
C ASP A 159 31.48 2.06 -31.46
N SER A 160 32.41 2.42 -30.58
CA SER A 160 33.61 1.61 -30.35
C SER A 160 33.30 0.38 -29.50
N LYS A 161 34.21 -0.61 -29.52
CA LYS A 161 34.10 -1.81 -28.65
C LYS A 161 33.99 -1.44 -27.15
N LYS A 162 34.58 -0.31 -26.75
CA LYS A 162 34.52 0.20 -25.37
C LYS A 162 33.14 0.81 -25.08
N ASP A 163 32.56 1.55 -26.02
CA ASP A 163 31.22 2.15 -25.88
C ASP A 163 30.12 1.08 -25.84
N ILE A 164 30.25 0.02 -26.63
CA ILE A 164 29.33 -1.13 -26.59
C ILE A 164 29.40 -1.82 -25.22
N SER A 165 30.60 -2.00 -24.66
CA SER A 165 30.77 -2.58 -23.33
C SER A 165 30.12 -1.72 -22.24
N SER A 166 30.27 -0.39 -22.32
CA SER A 166 29.62 0.57 -21.42
C SER A 166 28.09 0.49 -21.51
N LYS A 167 27.54 0.40 -22.73
CA LYS A 167 26.10 0.25 -22.98
C LYS A 167 25.53 -1.06 -22.42
N ILE A 168 26.27 -2.16 -22.52
CA ILE A 168 25.89 -3.46 -21.91
C ILE A 168 25.84 -3.36 -20.38
N ILE A 169 26.83 -2.71 -19.77
CA ILE A 169 26.86 -2.51 -18.31
C ILE A 169 25.67 -1.63 -17.88
N GLY A 170 25.39 -0.55 -18.63
CA GLY A 170 24.23 0.31 -18.39
C GLY A 170 22.89 -0.44 -18.46
N LEU A 171 22.69 -1.26 -19.50
CA LEU A 171 21.50 -2.12 -19.62
C LEU A 171 21.38 -3.12 -18.48
N SER A 172 22.51 -3.71 -18.04
CA SER A 172 22.53 -4.66 -16.93
C SER A 172 22.16 -4.02 -15.61
N SER A 173 22.56 -2.76 -15.38
CA SER A 173 22.14 -2.01 -14.19
C SER A 173 20.67 -1.65 -14.25
N LEU A 174 20.17 -1.26 -15.42
CA LEU A 174 18.79 -0.83 -15.63
C LEU A 174 17.81 -1.97 -15.39
N ILE A 175 18.10 -3.18 -15.89
CA ILE A 175 17.23 -4.34 -15.65
C ILE A 175 17.21 -4.77 -14.19
N GLU A 176 18.33 -4.65 -13.46
CA GLU A 176 18.38 -4.96 -12.03
C GLU A 176 17.58 -3.96 -11.18
N GLU A 177 17.49 -2.69 -11.60
CA GLU A 177 16.64 -1.69 -10.97
C GLU A 177 15.16 -1.99 -11.23
N HIS A 178 14.77 -2.21 -12.49
CA HIS A 178 13.41 -2.60 -12.87
C HIS A 178 12.95 -3.87 -12.17
N LYS A 179 13.83 -4.88 -12.06
CA LYS A 179 13.52 -6.12 -11.36
C LYS A 179 13.16 -5.87 -9.89
N LYS A 180 13.91 -5.01 -9.20
CA LYS A 180 13.62 -4.65 -7.81
C LYS A 180 12.32 -3.87 -7.68
N GLU A 181 12.02 -2.97 -8.62
CA GLU A 181 10.75 -2.24 -8.63
C GLU A 181 9.56 -3.19 -8.81
N ILE A 182 9.65 -4.13 -9.75
CA ILE A 182 8.64 -5.17 -9.98
C ILE A 182 8.49 -6.05 -8.74
N GLU A 183 9.58 -6.55 -8.15
CA GLU A 183 9.55 -7.38 -6.95
C GLU A 183 8.89 -6.64 -5.78
N ASN A 184 9.28 -5.39 -5.51
CA ASN A 184 8.69 -4.58 -4.43
C ASN A 184 7.20 -4.25 -4.65
N SER A 185 6.81 -4.04 -5.91
CA SER A 185 5.43 -3.73 -6.30
C SER A 185 4.51 -4.95 -6.19
N PHE A 186 4.97 -6.10 -6.71
CA PHE A 186 4.13 -7.28 -6.90
C PHE A 186 4.23 -8.32 -5.80
N GLU A 187 5.28 -8.33 -4.98
CA GLU A 187 5.41 -9.32 -3.90
C GLU A 187 4.23 -9.26 -2.92
N GLY A 188 3.81 -8.05 -2.52
CA GLY A 188 2.66 -7.84 -1.63
C GLY A 188 1.34 -8.29 -2.27
N PHE A 189 1.15 -7.97 -3.55
CA PHE A 189 -0.05 -8.32 -4.31
C PHE A 189 -0.19 -9.84 -4.53
N ILE A 190 0.89 -10.51 -4.93
CA ILE A 190 0.91 -11.96 -5.15
C ILE A 190 0.70 -12.71 -3.84
N LYS A 191 1.29 -12.24 -2.74
CA LYS A 191 1.01 -12.79 -1.40
C LYS A 191 -0.46 -12.64 -1.03
N HIS A 192 -1.07 -11.49 -1.30
CA HIS A 192 -2.49 -11.27 -1.02
C HIS A 192 -3.38 -12.25 -1.79
N ILE A 193 -3.16 -12.43 -3.09
CA ILE A 193 -3.94 -13.37 -3.91
C ILE A 193 -3.71 -14.81 -3.48
N SER A 194 -2.46 -15.18 -3.19
CA SER A 194 -2.09 -16.55 -2.83
C SER A 194 -2.67 -16.98 -1.47
N ASN A 195 -2.94 -16.00 -0.60
CA ASN A 195 -3.55 -16.22 0.71
C ASN A 195 -5.08 -16.14 0.70
N LEU A 196 -5.72 -15.92 -0.46
CA LEU A 196 -7.18 -15.98 -0.58
C LEU A 196 -7.66 -17.42 -0.37
N GLN A 197 -8.16 -17.70 0.82
CA GLN A 197 -8.86 -18.93 1.13
C GLN A 197 -10.37 -18.70 1.07
N ILE A 198 -11.16 -19.72 0.76
CA ILE A 198 -12.63 -19.61 0.76
C ILE A 198 -13.17 -19.61 2.20
N ASP A 199 -12.39 -20.14 3.14
CA ASP A 199 -12.74 -20.30 4.55
C ASP A 199 -12.19 -19.15 5.41
N VAL A 200 -12.28 -17.90 4.90
CA VAL A 200 -11.76 -16.76 5.67
C VAL A 200 -12.69 -16.45 6.83
N ASP A 201 -12.29 -16.88 8.01
CA ASP A 201 -12.74 -16.28 9.25
C ASP A 201 -12.43 -14.78 9.17
N ASP A 202 -13.47 -13.96 9.31
CA ASP A 202 -13.42 -12.50 9.31
C ASP A 202 -12.36 -11.97 10.31
N ASP A 203 -12.02 -12.77 11.32
CA ASP A 203 -10.94 -12.53 12.29
C ASP A 203 -9.53 -12.64 11.70
N PHE A 204 -9.26 -13.56 10.76
CA PHE A 204 -7.96 -13.66 10.10
C PHE A 204 -7.71 -12.45 9.18
N LEU A 205 -8.74 -12.06 8.42
CA LEU A 205 -8.72 -10.90 7.53
C LEU A 205 -8.49 -9.60 8.33
N ARG A 206 -9.19 -9.45 9.48
CA ARG A 206 -8.95 -8.36 10.43
C ARG A 206 -7.52 -8.36 10.99
N GLY A 207 -7.03 -9.51 11.43
CA GLY A 207 -5.68 -9.63 12.00
C GLY A 207 -4.59 -9.24 10.99
N TRP A 208 -4.73 -9.69 9.74
CA TRP A 208 -3.80 -9.31 8.67
C TRP A 208 -3.82 -7.81 8.39
N TYR A 209 -5.00 -7.19 8.29
CA TYR A 209 -5.11 -5.73 8.10
C TYR A 209 -4.55 -4.95 9.30
N GLN A 210 -4.74 -5.44 10.52
CA GLN A 210 -4.20 -4.83 11.73
C GLN A 210 -2.66 -4.89 11.74
N GLU A 211 -2.07 -6.03 11.39
CA GLU A 211 -0.61 -6.18 11.27
C GLU A 211 -0.01 -5.24 10.22
N GLN A 212 -0.68 -5.10 9.06
CA GLN A 212 -0.26 -4.15 8.04
C GLN A 212 -0.35 -2.70 8.53
N ASN A 213 -1.41 -2.35 9.29
CA ASN A 213 -1.57 -1.03 9.86
C ASN A 213 -0.49 -0.72 10.91
N GLU A 214 -0.16 -1.67 11.79
CA GLU A 214 0.92 -1.53 12.77
C GLU A 214 2.30 -1.34 12.09
N ASN A 215 2.56 -2.07 11.00
CA ASN A 215 3.79 -1.88 10.22
C ASN A 215 3.85 -0.50 9.54
N LEU A 216 2.71 0.01 9.05
CA LEU A 216 2.62 1.36 8.48
C LEU A 216 2.84 2.42 9.55
N GLU A 217 2.25 2.27 10.74
CA GLU A 217 2.44 3.18 11.87
C GLU A 217 3.90 3.22 12.32
N LYS A 218 4.59 2.07 12.38
CA LYS A 218 6.04 2.03 12.68
C LYS A 218 6.86 2.80 11.65
N ARG A 219 6.61 2.57 10.36
CA ARG A 219 7.31 3.30 9.27
C ARG A 219 7.04 4.80 9.33
N LEU A 220 5.82 5.21 9.67
CA LEU A 220 5.49 6.63 9.88
C LEU A 220 6.28 7.21 11.04
N GLY A 221 6.40 6.49 12.17
CA GLY A 221 7.25 6.88 13.28
C GLY A 221 8.72 7.07 12.87
N ASP A 222 9.28 6.13 12.11
CA ASP A 222 10.66 6.24 11.59
C ASP A 222 10.84 7.49 10.71
N TYR A 223 9.85 7.83 9.88
CA TYR A 223 9.88 9.04 9.06
C TYR A 223 9.75 10.33 9.87
N GLU A 224 8.93 10.34 10.92
CA GLU A 224 8.81 11.48 11.83
C GLU A 224 10.11 11.72 12.59
N GLU A 225 10.76 10.66 13.10
CA GLU A 225 12.07 10.75 13.73
C GLU A 225 13.14 11.27 12.76
N LEU A 226 13.15 10.77 11.52
CA LEU A 226 14.06 11.24 10.47
C LEU A 226 13.81 12.72 10.13
N ALA A 227 12.55 13.15 10.03
CA ALA A 227 12.20 14.55 9.77
C ALA A 227 12.61 15.47 10.93
N GLN A 228 12.42 15.03 12.18
CA GLN A 228 12.89 15.75 13.37
C GLN A 228 14.41 15.88 13.39
N LEU A 229 15.13 14.81 13.03
CA LEU A 229 16.58 14.84 12.88
C LEU A 229 17.00 15.85 11.80
N GLY A 230 16.30 15.87 10.66
CA GLY A 230 16.52 16.86 9.60
C GLY A 230 16.31 18.30 10.05
N MET A 231 15.23 18.59 10.79
CA MET A 231 14.96 19.91 11.38
C MET A 231 16.02 20.29 12.41
N ALA A 232 16.44 19.37 13.28
CA ALA A 232 17.48 19.61 14.27
C ALA A 232 18.82 19.94 13.62
N ILE A 233 19.16 19.24 12.54
CA ILE A 233 20.34 19.50 11.73
C ILE A 233 20.28 20.91 11.09
N GLU A 234 19.14 21.32 10.55
CA GLU A 234 18.97 22.66 9.96
C GLU A 234 19.10 23.78 11.00
N ILE A 235 18.54 23.59 12.19
CA ILE A 235 18.68 24.53 13.32
C ILE A 235 20.15 24.63 13.74
N ILE A 236 20.85 23.49 13.89
CA ILE A 236 22.27 23.45 14.23
C ILE A 236 23.09 24.17 13.17
N ASP A 237 22.85 23.93 11.88
CA ASP A 237 23.59 24.61 10.80
C ASP A 237 23.38 26.13 10.85
N HIS A 238 22.15 26.58 11.06
CA HIS A 238 21.88 28.01 11.22
C HIS A 238 22.61 28.62 12.43
N GLN A 239 22.55 27.98 13.60
CA GLN A 239 23.20 28.45 14.82
C GLN A 239 24.74 28.46 14.70
N PHE A 240 25.32 27.45 14.06
CA PHE A 240 26.76 27.41 13.81
C PHE A 240 27.21 28.51 12.84
N ASN A 241 26.46 28.77 11.77
CA ASN A 241 26.77 29.88 10.86
C ASN A 241 26.74 31.24 11.59
N VAL A 242 25.80 31.45 12.52
CA VAL A 242 25.75 32.65 13.36
C VAL A 242 26.95 32.74 14.31
N MET A 243 27.27 31.66 15.02
CA MET A 243 28.45 31.61 15.91
C MET A 243 29.76 31.84 15.14
N TYR A 244 29.86 31.29 13.93
CA TYR A 244 31.01 31.47 13.07
C TYR A 244 31.21 32.94 12.68
N SER A 245 30.14 33.64 12.29
CA SER A 245 30.20 35.07 11.99
C SER A 245 30.73 35.85 13.20
N GLN A 246 30.16 35.59 14.38
CA GLN A 246 30.56 36.27 15.63
C GLN A 246 32.03 36.00 15.99
N MET A 247 32.47 34.75 15.88
CA MET A 247 33.87 34.39 16.15
C MET A 247 34.82 35.01 15.14
N ASN A 248 34.46 35.03 13.86
CA ASN A 248 35.27 35.67 12.83
C ASN A 248 35.39 37.19 13.06
N ASP A 249 34.32 37.85 13.48
CA ASP A 249 34.35 39.27 13.84
C ASP A 249 35.27 39.51 15.05
N ALA A 250 35.18 38.69 16.09
CA ALA A 250 36.05 38.76 17.27
C ALA A 250 37.54 38.48 16.93
N VAL A 251 37.81 37.49 16.08
CA VAL A 251 39.17 37.20 15.59
C VAL A 251 39.71 38.38 14.79
N ASN A 252 38.91 38.98 13.90
CA ASN A 252 39.33 40.15 13.11
C ASN A 252 39.60 41.40 13.99
N GLU A 253 38.81 41.58 15.06
CA GLU A 253 39.04 42.65 16.03
C GLU A 253 40.38 42.44 16.76
N ILE A 254 40.63 41.24 17.30
CA ILE A 254 41.87 40.90 18.00
C ILE A 254 43.09 40.97 17.05
N LYS A 255 42.93 40.60 15.78
CA LYS A 255 43.98 40.74 14.74
C LYS A 255 44.49 42.16 14.61
N THR A 256 43.59 43.14 14.73
CA THR A 256 43.91 44.57 14.63
C THR A 256 44.72 45.02 15.83
N TYR A 257 44.43 44.54 17.04
CA TYR A 257 45.19 44.82 18.26
C TYR A 257 46.54 44.06 18.32
N SER A 258 46.58 42.83 17.81
CA SER A 258 47.77 41.98 17.84
C SER A 258 48.91 42.51 16.96
N ARG A 259 48.60 43.19 15.84
CA ARG A 259 49.61 43.81 14.97
C ARG A 259 50.41 44.93 15.65
N GLN A 260 49.90 45.48 16.75
CA GLN A 260 50.56 46.55 17.51
C GLN A 260 51.45 46.02 18.64
N ASN A 261 51.38 44.71 18.96
CA ASN A 261 52.10 44.09 20.08
C ASN A 261 52.78 42.77 19.65
N PRO A 262 54.10 42.79 19.35
CA PRO A 262 54.84 41.62 18.84
C PRO A 262 54.81 40.40 19.77
N GLY A 263 54.60 40.59 21.07
CA GLY A 263 54.55 39.50 22.07
C GLY A 263 53.28 38.62 22.01
N ILE A 264 52.21 39.08 21.36
CA ILE A 264 50.92 38.37 21.29
C ILE A 264 50.66 37.78 19.90
N GLU A 265 51.38 38.27 18.89
CA GLU A 265 51.22 37.89 17.47
C GLU A 265 51.38 36.38 17.22
N PHE A 266 52.35 35.73 17.88
CA PHE A 266 52.55 34.30 17.75
C PHE A 266 51.37 33.48 18.29
N SER A 267 50.88 33.82 19.49
CA SER A 267 49.74 33.15 20.12
C SER A 267 48.43 33.41 19.37
N PHE A 268 48.25 34.62 18.83
CA PHE A 268 47.09 34.96 18.01
C PHE A 268 47.08 34.18 16.68
N LYS A 269 48.23 34.06 16.00
CA LYS A 269 48.36 33.29 14.75
C LYS A 269 48.06 31.81 14.95
N GLN A 270 48.42 31.25 16.11
CA GLN A 270 48.06 29.88 16.48
C GLN A 270 46.54 29.71 16.68
N LEU A 271 45.87 30.70 17.27
CA LEU A 271 44.42 30.71 17.45
C LEU A 271 43.67 30.90 16.12
N GLU A 272 44.17 31.77 15.23
CA GLU A 272 43.64 31.96 13.88
C GLU A 272 43.73 30.66 13.05
N ASN A 273 44.87 29.97 13.11
CA ASN A 273 45.05 28.67 12.46
C ASN A 273 44.10 27.60 13.03
N ALA A 274 43.95 27.53 14.36
CA ALA A 274 43.02 26.59 15.00
C ALA A 274 41.56 26.85 14.60
N PHE A 275 41.17 28.12 14.44
CA PHE A 275 39.84 28.52 13.99
C PHE A 275 39.60 28.16 12.51
N GLN A 276 40.59 28.38 11.64
CA GLN A 276 40.53 27.97 10.23
C GLN A 276 40.46 26.44 10.05
N HIS A 277 41.16 25.68 10.89
CA HIS A 277 41.04 24.22 10.89
C HIS A 277 39.64 23.74 11.33
N LEU A 278 39.04 24.40 12.32
CA LEU A 278 37.67 24.12 12.76
C LEU A 278 36.66 24.44 11.65
N GLU A 279 36.85 25.56 10.94
CA GLU A 279 36.06 25.93 9.76
C GLU A 279 36.12 24.88 8.65
N GLY A 280 37.32 24.38 8.33
CA GLY A 280 37.54 23.32 7.33
C GLY A 280 36.80 22.03 7.68
N ASN A 281 36.92 21.58 8.93
CA ASN A 281 36.24 20.38 9.41
C ASN A 281 34.71 20.51 9.41
N TYR A 282 34.17 21.71 9.70
CA TYR A 282 32.73 21.96 9.64
C TYR A 282 32.19 22.01 8.20
N LYS A 283 32.92 22.64 7.28
CA LYS A 283 32.57 22.66 5.84
C LYS A 283 32.51 21.26 5.24
N LEU A 284 33.28 20.31 5.79
CA LEU A 284 33.24 18.89 5.41
C LEU A 284 32.02 18.13 5.95
N LEU A 285 31.35 18.63 7.00
CA LEU A 285 30.10 18.06 7.50
C LEU A 285 28.88 18.58 6.71
N LYS A 286 28.98 19.75 6.09
CA LYS A 286 27.93 20.40 5.27
C LYS A 286 27.32 19.52 4.15
N PRO A 287 28.09 18.65 3.45
CA PRO A 287 27.56 17.71 2.47
C PRO A 287 26.80 16.52 3.09
N LEU A 288 27.19 16.07 4.30
CA LEU A 288 26.53 14.95 5.01
C LEU A 288 25.09 15.31 5.42
N TYR A 289 24.83 16.59 5.66
CA TYR A 289 23.50 17.11 6.00
C TYR A 289 22.60 17.36 4.79
N ARG A 290 23.18 17.56 3.60
CA ARG A 290 22.45 17.75 2.33
C ARG A 290 22.14 16.45 1.59
N THR A 291 22.61 15.29 2.09
CA THR A 291 22.55 14.01 1.36
C THR A 291 21.19 13.28 1.39
N SER A 292 20.11 13.98 1.76
CA SER A 292 18.74 13.42 1.67
C SER A 292 18.21 13.29 0.23
N ARG A 293 18.98 13.70 -0.79
CA ARG A 293 18.68 13.43 -2.21
C ARG A 293 19.87 12.71 -2.82
N ARG A 294 19.69 11.42 -3.12
CA ARG A 294 20.74 10.51 -3.58
C ARG A 294 20.66 10.28 -5.10
N THR A 295 21.80 10.39 -5.77
CA THR A 295 22.15 9.68 -7.01
C THR A 295 23.42 8.87 -6.73
N ARG A 296 23.51 7.64 -7.22
CA ARG A 296 24.73 6.81 -7.13
C ARG A 296 25.70 7.25 -8.22
N GLU A 297 26.99 7.31 -7.90
CA GLU A 297 28.05 7.66 -8.84
C GLU A 297 29.16 6.62 -8.81
N VAL A 298 29.92 6.53 -9.90
CA VAL A 298 31.11 5.69 -9.97
C VAL A 298 32.27 6.45 -9.31
N ILE A 299 32.73 5.94 -8.17
CA ILE A 299 33.83 6.51 -7.40
C ILE A 299 35.07 5.67 -7.67
N THR A 300 36.14 6.28 -8.19
CA THR A 300 37.38 5.55 -8.47
C THR A 300 38.28 5.53 -7.25
N GLY A 301 39.09 4.47 -7.09
CA GLY A 301 40.10 4.42 -6.03
C GLY A 301 41.14 5.55 -6.15
N TYR A 302 41.32 6.12 -7.34
CA TYR A 302 42.08 7.36 -7.54
C TYR A 302 41.44 8.57 -6.83
N GLN A 303 40.12 8.72 -6.90
CA GLN A 303 39.41 9.79 -6.18
C GLN A 303 39.50 9.61 -4.66
N ILE A 304 39.48 8.36 -4.18
CA ILE A 304 39.67 8.02 -2.76
C ILE A 304 41.11 8.33 -2.33
N GLU A 305 42.12 7.91 -3.11
CA GLU A 305 43.52 8.25 -2.83
C GLU A 305 43.72 9.77 -2.73
N LYS A 306 43.17 10.52 -3.68
CA LYS A 306 43.26 11.98 -3.69
C LYS A 306 42.63 12.57 -2.42
N TYR A 307 41.44 12.08 -2.05
CA TYR A 307 40.75 12.50 -0.83
C TYR A 307 41.58 12.24 0.43
N ILE A 308 42.12 11.02 0.62
CA ILE A 308 42.95 10.66 1.79
C ILE A 308 44.22 11.53 1.83
N ARG A 309 44.87 11.76 0.69
CA ARG A 309 46.08 12.59 0.62
C ARG A 309 45.81 14.04 0.98
N GLU A 310 44.68 14.60 0.54
CA GLU A 310 44.27 15.97 0.87
C GLU A 310 43.83 16.08 2.34
N PHE A 311 43.11 15.08 2.87
CA PHE A 311 42.63 15.08 4.24
C PHE A 311 43.77 14.94 5.26
N PHE A 312 44.66 13.96 5.07
CA PHE A 312 45.77 13.68 6.00
C PHE A 312 47.08 14.40 5.62
N GLU A 313 47.05 15.38 4.71
CA GLU A 313 48.26 16.02 4.17
C GLU A 313 49.20 16.54 5.28
N ASN A 314 48.61 17.21 6.27
CA ASN A 314 49.34 17.80 7.38
C ASN A 314 49.90 16.74 8.34
N GLU A 315 49.18 15.65 8.55
CA GLU A 315 49.61 14.54 9.42
C GLU A 315 50.70 13.70 8.76
N PHE A 316 50.59 13.43 7.45
CA PHE A 316 51.63 12.73 6.70
C PHE A 316 52.94 13.51 6.69
N LYS A 317 52.89 14.84 6.51
CA LYS A 317 54.09 15.70 6.61
C LYS A 317 54.67 15.73 8.02
N ARG A 318 53.80 15.84 9.04
CA ARG A 318 54.22 15.94 10.45
C ARG A 318 54.87 14.66 10.96
N TYR A 319 54.33 13.50 10.59
CA TYR A 319 54.80 12.20 11.06
C TYR A 319 55.71 11.47 10.05
N LYS A 320 56.01 12.10 8.91
CA LYS A 320 56.81 11.52 7.82
C LYS A 320 56.28 10.16 7.34
N ILE A 321 54.96 10.07 7.22
CA ILE A 321 54.27 8.85 6.76
C ILE A 321 54.27 8.83 5.25
N GLU A 322 54.76 7.74 4.66
CA GLU A 322 54.70 7.50 3.22
C GLU A 322 53.43 6.72 2.89
N PHE A 323 52.44 7.41 2.32
CA PHE A 323 51.20 6.78 1.85
C PHE A 323 51.35 6.34 0.39
N ILE A 324 51.31 5.02 0.16
CA ILE A 324 51.45 4.41 -1.16
C ILE A 324 50.15 3.66 -1.48
N VAL A 325 49.66 3.87 -2.70
CA VAL A 325 48.46 3.20 -3.23
C VAL A 325 48.86 2.46 -4.50
N ASN A 326 48.47 1.19 -4.60
CA ASN A 326 48.82 0.35 -5.74
C ASN A 326 47.89 0.64 -6.94
N ASP A 327 48.40 0.47 -8.16
CA ASP A 327 47.64 0.75 -9.39
C ASP A 327 46.33 -0.06 -9.52
N PRO A 328 46.24 -1.35 -9.09
CA PRO A 328 44.97 -2.07 -9.08
C PRO A 328 43.89 -1.44 -8.19
N PHE A 329 44.28 -0.71 -7.15
CA PHE A 329 43.33 0.03 -6.32
C PHE A 329 42.90 1.33 -7.00
N ARG A 330 43.81 2.03 -7.68
CA ARG A 330 43.50 3.29 -8.39
C ARG A 330 42.48 3.10 -9.51
N GLU A 331 42.58 1.98 -10.21
CA GLU A 331 41.69 1.59 -11.30
C GLU A 331 40.39 0.93 -10.81
N TYR A 332 40.27 0.67 -9.50
CA TYR A 332 39.08 0.05 -8.94
C TYR A 332 37.93 1.06 -8.86
N GLU A 333 36.75 0.63 -9.28
CA GLU A 333 35.55 1.47 -9.36
C GLU A 333 34.49 0.99 -8.36
N PHE A 334 34.05 1.88 -7.47
CA PHE A 334 32.97 1.65 -6.54
C PHE A 334 31.70 2.31 -7.06
N PHE A 335 30.66 1.52 -7.35
CA PHE A 335 29.33 2.08 -7.63
C PHE A 335 28.55 2.24 -6.33
N SER A 336 28.72 3.38 -5.68
CA SER A 336 28.16 3.62 -4.35
C SER A 336 27.91 5.11 -4.12
N PHE A 337 27.48 5.46 -2.92
CA PHE A 337 27.34 6.85 -2.51
C PHE A 337 28.67 7.37 -2.01
N ASP A 338 29.10 8.52 -2.55
CA ASP A 338 30.35 9.18 -2.16
C ASP A 338 30.41 9.43 -0.65
N SER A 339 29.26 9.76 -0.07
CA SER A 339 29.03 9.96 1.37
C SER A 339 29.10 8.71 2.23
N ILE A 340 29.07 7.50 1.66
CA ILE A 340 29.26 6.24 2.39
C ILE A 340 30.70 5.76 2.27
N VAL A 341 31.29 5.88 1.08
CA VAL A 341 32.62 5.32 0.81
C VAL A 341 33.72 6.19 1.41
N LYS A 342 33.67 7.52 1.24
CA LYS A 342 34.75 8.40 1.72
C LYS A 342 34.96 8.39 3.23
N PRO A 343 33.93 8.37 4.11
CA PRO A 343 34.15 8.38 5.56
C PRO A 343 34.74 7.08 6.16
N VAL A 344 34.81 5.99 5.38
CA VAL A 344 35.38 4.71 5.84
C VAL A 344 36.92 4.71 5.73
N PHE A 345 37.47 5.56 4.87
CA PHE A 345 38.90 5.73 4.63
C PHE A 345 39.41 7.01 5.27
#